data_AF-F8LCT0-F1
#
_entry.id   AF-F8LCT0-F1
#
_cell.length_a   1.000
_cell.length_b   1.000
_cell.length_c   1.000
_cell.angle_alpha   90.00
_cell.angle_beta   90.00
_cell.angle_gamma   90.00
#
_symmetry.space_group_name_H-M   'P 1'
#
loop_
_entity.id
_entity.type
_entity.pdbx_description
1 polymer ?
#
loop_
_entity_poly.entity_id
_entity_poly.type
_entity_poly.pdbx_seq_one_letter_code
_entity_poly.pdbx_strand_id
1 'polypeptide(L)'
;MQNIAKLCADHLRVFLKDNYNTKLKASHAHELVAAYFGYNSRAALLTDTKCCINNLSHAEIIVMMTDTFIDKRRKDLQGLPAELPDSYKLGEEVYTPLFSDQFWKSKYPPFRSFKKLAKFIIENSDLFQQTFKSYKNLPMHHVVDVKSIDDGMLLTVTHAHQTSKIEIVCHAVTTIKLKRVAGHIGYNNLQVSPITMLTGGARRTLLLGGAQ
;
A
#
# COMPACT_ATOMS: atom_id res chain seq x y z
N MET A 1 -6.87 24.60 -9.86
CA MET A 1 -6.76 23.22 -9.36
C MET A 1 -5.28 22.84 -9.37
N GLN A 2 -4.67 22.57 -8.21
CA GLN A 2 -3.23 22.23 -8.12
C GLN A 2 -2.99 20.81 -8.65
N ASN A 3 -2.01 20.65 -9.54
CA ASN A 3 -1.61 19.35 -10.05
C ASN A 3 -0.72 18.64 -9.02
N ILE A 4 -1.25 17.61 -8.38
CA ILE A 4 -0.58 16.88 -7.30
C ILE A 4 0.79 16.33 -7.75
N ALA A 5 0.87 15.75 -8.94
CA ALA A 5 2.11 15.20 -9.46
C ALA A 5 3.19 16.27 -9.70
N LYS A 6 2.79 17.49 -10.08
CA LYS A 6 3.72 18.62 -10.20
C LYS A 6 4.23 19.08 -8.83
N LEU A 7 3.33 19.22 -7.86
CA LEU A 7 3.66 19.61 -6.49
C LEU A 7 4.71 18.64 -5.89
N CYS A 8 4.47 17.34 -6.00
CA CYS A 8 5.41 16.32 -5.51
C CYS A 8 6.75 16.35 -6.25
N ALA A 9 6.76 16.57 -7.57
CA ALA A 9 8.00 16.61 -8.35
C ALA A 9 8.83 17.86 -8.01
N ASP A 10 8.19 19.00 -7.84
CA ASP A 10 8.86 20.24 -7.44
C ASP A 10 9.42 20.14 -6.03
N HIS A 11 8.65 19.60 -5.06
CA HIS A 11 9.13 19.32 -3.70
C HIS A 11 10.35 18.40 -3.70
N LEU A 12 10.30 17.28 -4.41
CA LEU A 12 11.41 16.33 -4.50
C LEU A 12 12.69 16.98 -5.04
N ARG A 13 12.57 17.85 -6.05
CA ARG A 13 13.73 18.57 -6.63
C ARG A 13 14.37 19.53 -5.63
N VAL A 14 13.55 20.26 -4.87
CA VAL A 14 14.03 21.18 -3.82
C VAL A 14 14.74 20.38 -2.74
N PHE A 15 14.10 19.32 -2.24
CA PHE A 15 14.68 18.44 -1.23
C PHE A 15 16.06 17.89 -1.63
N LEU A 16 16.20 17.34 -2.84
CA LEU A 16 17.47 16.77 -3.31
C LEU A 16 18.56 17.81 -3.51
N LYS A 17 18.18 19.00 -3.98
CA LYS A 17 19.13 20.11 -4.13
C LYS A 17 19.65 20.56 -2.77
N ASP A 18 18.76 20.71 -1.79
CA ASP A 18 19.10 21.32 -0.51
C ASP A 18 19.82 20.34 0.45
N ASN A 19 19.48 19.04 0.39
CA ASN A 19 20.00 18.04 1.33
C ASN A 19 21.13 17.16 0.75
N TYR A 20 21.19 17.00 -0.58
CA TYR A 20 22.15 16.12 -1.25
C TYR A 20 22.98 16.84 -2.31
N ASN A 21 22.83 18.17 -2.43
CA ASN A 21 23.44 18.97 -3.50
C ASN A 21 23.22 18.38 -4.91
N THR A 22 22.13 17.62 -5.09
CA THR A 22 21.87 16.82 -6.29
C THR A 22 20.84 17.51 -7.16
N LYS A 23 21.23 17.88 -8.39
CA LYS A 23 20.32 18.50 -9.36
C LYS A 23 19.55 17.44 -10.14
N LEU A 24 18.37 17.06 -9.66
CA LEU A 24 17.46 16.21 -10.40
C LEU A 24 16.86 16.96 -11.61
N LYS A 25 16.76 16.34 -12.80
CA LYS A 25 16.06 16.94 -13.96
C LYS A 25 14.54 16.89 -13.77
N ALA A 26 13.80 17.80 -14.41
CA ALA A 26 12.35 17.89 -14.20
C ALA A 26 11.63 16.66 -14.75
N SER A 27 12.09 16.17 -15.91
CA SER A 27 11.62 14.91 -16.49
C SER A 27 11.78 13.73 -15.52
N HIS A 28 12.98 13.56 -14.95
CA HIS A 28 13.24 12.49 -13.98
C HIS A 28 12.41 12.61 -12.70
N ALA A 29 12.23 13.83 -12.18
CA ALA A 29 11.38 14.05 -11.00
C ALA A 29 9.94 13.59 -11.25
N HIS A 30 9.37 13.92 -12.41
CA HIS A 30 8.02 13.47 -12.75
C HIS A 30 7.93 11.96 -12.99
N GLU A 31 8.96 11.33 -13.57
CA GLU A 31 9.00 9.87 -13.73
C GLU A 31 9.07 9.15 -12.37
N LEU A 32 9.87 9.65 -11.43
CA LEU A 32 9.93 9.11 -10.07
C LEU A 32 8.59 9.26 -9.36
N VAL A 33 7.98 10.46 -9.39
CA VAL A 33 6.64 10.68 -8.82
C VAL A 33 5.60 9.75 -9.43
N ALA A 34 5.65 9.51 -10.74
CA ALA A 34 4.75 8.57 -11.40
C ALA A 34 4.91 7.14 -10.84
N ALA A 35 6.15 6.70 -10.61
CA ALA A 35 6.45 5.41 -10.00
C ALA A 35 5.90 5.29 -8.58
N TYR A 36 6.02 6.34 -7.76
CA TYR A 36 5.43 6.36 -6.40
C TYR A 36 3.89 6.33 -6.42
N PHE A 37 3.26 6.79 -7.49
CA PHE A 37 1.80 6.64 -7.67
C PHE A 37 1.41 5.35 -8.41
N GLY A 38 2.38 4.47 -8.65
CA GLY A 38 2.23 3.12 -9.21
C GLY A 38 2.12 3.07 -10.73
N TYR A 39 2.46 4.16 -11.41
CA TYR A 39 2.49 4.22 -12.87
C TYR A 39 3.86 3.84 -13.42
N ASN A 40 3.87 3.22 -14.59
CA ASN A 40 5.10 2.89 -15.29
C ASN A 40 5.77 4.13 -15.91
N SER A 41 5.03 5.22 -16.17
CA SER A 41 5.61 6.45 -16.70
C SER A 41 4.79 7.68 -16.32
N ARG A 42 5.39 8.86 -16.46
CA ARG A 42 4.65 10.13 -16.37
C ARG A 42 3.49 10.19 -17.36
N ALA A 43 3.69 9.70 -18.59
CA ALA A 43 2.65 9.69 -19.60
C ALA A 43 1.45 8.85 -19.15
N ALA A 44 1.68 7.64 -18.62
CA ALA A 44 0.61 6.78 -18.10
C ALA A 44 -0.18 7.45 -16.97
N LEU A 45 0.51 8.13 -16.05
CA LEU A 45 -0.12 8.92 -14.98
C LEU A 45 -1.02 10.03 -15.53
N LEU A 46 -0.57 10.75 -16.57
CA LEU A 46 -1.32 11.86 -17.14
C LEU A 46 -2.53 11.42 -17.97
N THR A 47 -2.46 10.23 -18.57
CA THR A 47 -3.56 9.66 -19.36
C THR A 47 -4.60 8.91 -18.53
N ASP A 48 -4.35 8.69 -17.24
CA ASP A 48 -5.33 8.01 -16.37
C ASP A 48 -6.50 8.92 -16.02
N THR A 49 -7.60 8.73 -16.75
CA THR A 49 -8.86 9.42 -16.55
C THR A 49 -9.77 8.68 -15.55
N LYS A 50 -9.56 7.37 -15.34
CA LYS A 50 -10.42 6.53 -14.50
C LYS A 50 -10.11 6.72 -13.02
N CYS A 51 -8.84 6.73 -12.66
CA CYS A 51 -8.35 6.90 -11.30
C CYS A 51 -7.36 8.06 -11.24
N CYS A 52 -7.73 9.22 -11.78
CA CYS A 52 -6.84 10.39 -11.81
C CYS A 52 -6.30 10.72 -10.41
N ILE A 53 -4.99 10.92 -10.28
CA ILE A 53 -4.35 11.22 -8.99
C ILE A 53 -4.92 12.48 -8.33
N ASN A 54 -5.43 13.44 -9.10
CA ASN A 54 -6.04 14.65 -8.54
C ASN A 54 -7.34 14.38 -7.75
N ASN A 55 -7.89 13.17 -7.81
CA ASN A 55 -9.01 12.72 -6.99
C ASN A 55 -8.58 12.23 -5.60
N LEU A 56 -7.34 12.49 -5.15
CA LEU A 56 -6.82 12.00 -3.87
C LEU A 56 -7.68 12.40 -2.67
N SER A 57 -8.34 13.55 -2.73
CA SER A 57 -9.29 14.01 -1.71
C SER A 57 -10.51 13.08 -1.52
N HIS A 58 -10.82 12.24 -2.51
CA HIS A 58 -11.87 11.22 -2.44
C HIS A 58 -11.38 9.88 -1.89
N ALA A 59 -10.07 9.72 -1.67
CA ALA A 59 -9.51 8.50 -1.08
C ALA A 59 -9.67 8.55 0.44
N GLU A 60 -10.25 7.49 1.02
CA GLU A 60 -10.28 7.30 2.47
C GLU A 60 -9.01 6.61 2.97
N ILE A 61 -8.38 5.79 2.13
CA ILE A 61 -7.22 4.97 2.49
C ILE A 61 -6.13 5.20 1.46
N ILE A 62 -4.90 5.40 1.94
CA ILE A 62 -3.71 5.42 1.09
C ILE A 62 -2.86 4.18 1.39
N VAL A 63 -2.53 3.43 0.34
CA VAL A 63 -1.54 2.35 0.39
C VAL A 63 -0.41 2.69 -0.57
N MET A 64 0.77 2.95 -0.02
CA MET A 64 1.96 3.32 -0.78
C MET A 64 2.47 2.15 -1.64
N MET A 65 3.10 2.49 -2.76
CA MET A 65 3.77 1.51 -3.61
C MET A 65 4.94 0.82 -2.90
N THR A 66 5.22 -0.42 -3.29
CA THR A 66 6.31 -1.21 -2.71
C THR A 66 7.67 -0.69 -3.19
N ASP A 67 8.66 -0.73 -2.30
CA ASP A 67 10.04 -0.34 -2.62
C ASP A 67 10.57 -1.17 -3.80
N THR A 68 10.21 -2.46 -3.88
CA THR A 68 10.59 -3.33 -5.02
C THR A 68 10.10 -2.83 -6.38
N PHE A 69 8.88 -2.28 -6.45
CA PHE A 69 8.36 -1.69 -7.68
C PHE A 69 9.13 -0.41 -8.02
N ILE A 70 9.36 0.45 -7.02
CA ILE A 70 10.06 1.72 -7.18
C ILE A 70 11.51 1.50 -7.59
N ASP A 71 12.22 0.59 -6.93
CA ASP A 71 13.61 0.22 -7.22
C ASP A 71 13.77 -0.29 -8.65
N LYS A 72 12.83 -1.12 -9.12
CA LYS A 72 12.79 -1.57 -10.52
C LYS A 72 12.67 -0.36 -11.45
N ARG A 73 11.70 0.53 -11.20
CA ARG A 73 11.52 1.74 -12.01
C ARG A 73 12.74 2.64 -12.01
N ARG A 74 13.42 2.80 -10.86
CA ARG A 74 14.67 3.57 -10.77
C ARG A 74 15.78 2.96 -11.63
N LYS A 75 15.92 1.63 -11.66
CA LYS A 75 16.90 0.94 -12.51
C LYS A 75 16.60 1.11 -14.00
N ASP A 76 15.33 1.13 -14.37
CA ASP A 76 14.89 1.29 -15.77
C ASP A 76 15.06 2.73 -16.30
N LEU A 77 15.17 3.73 -15.42
CA LEU A 77 15.31 5.14 -15.80
C LEU A 77 16.75 5.51 -16.11
N GLN A 78 17.03 5.74 -17.40
CA GLN A 78 18.35 6.15 -17.85
C GLN A 78 18.71 7.57 -17.39
N GLY A 79 19.98 7.74 -16.97
CA GLY A 79 20.55 9.04 -16.62
C GLY A 79 20.06 9.62 -15.29
N LEU A 80 19.51 8.80 -14.39
CA LEU A 80 19.31 9.21 -13.00
C LEU A 80 20.65 9.49 -12.32
N PRO A 81 20.75 10.51 -11.44
CA PRO A 81 21.94 10.73 -10.63
C PRO A 81 22.25 9.50 -9.76
N ALA A 82 23.53 9.13 -9.66
CA ALA A 82 23.97 7.98 -8.86
C ALA A 82 23.83 8.22 -7.34
N GLU A 83 23.89 9.48 -6.93
CA GLU A 83 23.89 9.93 -5.53
C GLU A 83 22.47 10.07 -4.94
N LEU A 84 21.45 9.57 -5.63
CA LEU A 84 20.09 9.60 -5.11
C LEU A 84 19.95 8.72 -3.85
N PRO A 85 19.25 9.18 -2.81
CA PRO A 85 18.98 8.37 -1.63
C PRO A 85 18.14 7.13 -1.98
N ASP A 86 17.98 6.22 -1.03
CA ASP A 86 17.19 5.01 -1.22
C ASP A 86 15.70 5.30 -1.49
N SER A 87 14.96 4.28 -1.94
CA SER A 87 13.55 4.42 -2.32
C SER A 87 12.66 4.73 -1.13
N TYR A 88 13.09 4.35 0.08
CA TYR A 88 12.38 4.67 1.30
C TYR A 88 12.41 6.18 1.54
N LYS A 89 13.61 6.77 1.55
CA LYS A 89 13.80 8.20 1.84
C LYS A 89 13.23 9.09 0.73
N LEU A 90 13.44 8.71 -0.53
CA LEU A 90 12.78 9.37 -1.66
C LEU A 90 11.24 9.34 -1.52
N GLY A 91 10.69 8.22 -1.05
CA GLY A 91 9.25 8.06 -0.88
C GLY A 91 8.67 8.94 0.22
N GLU A 92 9.37 9.09 1.35
CA GLU A 92 8.97 10.05 2.37
C GLU A 92 8.75 11.44 1.76
N GLU A 93 9.72 11.91 0.98
CA GLU A 93 9.67 13.25 0.41
C GLU A 93 8.68 13.39 -0.75
N VAL A 94 8.51 12.36 -1.57
CA VAL A 94 7.48 12.38 -2.62
C VAL A 94 6.08 12.49 -2.03
N TYR A 95 5.82 11.83 -0.91
CA TYR A 95 4.50 11.86 -0.29
C TYR A 95 4.29 13.01 0.69
N THR A 96 5.35 13.69 1.16
CA THR A 96 5.26 14.84 2.08
C THR A 96 4.17 15.84 1.67
N PRO A 97 4.07 16.29 0.41
CA PRO A 97 3.05 17.25 0.03
C PRO A 97 1.61 16.71 0.12
N LEU A 98 1.42 15.39 -0.03
CA LEU A 98 0.10 14.74 0.00
C LEU A 98 -0.51 14.71 1.40
N PHE A 99 0.33 14.54 2.42
CA PHE A 99 -0.12 14.38 3.81
C PHE A 99 -0.19 15.70 4.57
N SER A 100 -0.15 16.82 3.85
CA SER A 100 -0.65 18.08 4.38
C SER A 100 -2.18 18.03 4.43
N ASP A 101 -2.79 18.68 5.42
CA ASP A 101 -4.26 18.74 5.63
C ASP A 101 -5.06 19.26 4.41
N GLN A 102 -4.36 19.77 3.39
CA GLN A 102 -4.93 20.29 2.17
C GLN A 102 -5.35 19.21 1.15
N PHE A 103 -4.58 18.13 1.00
CA PHE A 103 -4.75 17.19 -0.13
C PHE A 103 -5.39 15.85 0.25
N TRP A 104 -5.18 15.41 1.49
CA TRP A 104 -5.78 14.18 1.98
C TRP A 104 -6.01 14.27 3.48
N LYS A 105 -7.25 14.00 3.89
CA LYS A 105 -7.66 13.97 5.30
C LYS A 105 -8.45 12.71 5.55
N SER A 106 -7.95 11.85 6.42
CA SER A 106 -8.60 10.59 6.75
C SER A 106 -8.45 10.23 8.23
N LYS A 107 -9.38 9.40 8.72
CA LYS A 107 -9.27 8.71 10.01
C LYS A 107 -8.24 7.58 10.00
N TYR A 108 -7.84 7.11 8.82
CA TYR A 108 -6.85 6.07 8.65
C TYR A 108 -5.45 6.68 8.50
N PRO A 109 -4.40 6.07 9.07
CA PRO A 109 -3.03 6.44 8.71
C PRO A 109 -2.72 5.99 7.28
N PRO A 110 -1.69 6.56 6.62
CA PRO A 110 -1.21 6.00 5.37
C PRO A 110 -0.47 4.67 5.61
N PHE A 111 -0.69 3.69 4.74
CA PHE A 111 -0.14 2.35 4.89
C PHE A 111 0.99 2.10 3.90
N ARG A 112 2.09 1.50 4.37
CA ARG A 112 3.22 1.08 3.51
C ARG A 112 2.94 -0.21 2.73
N SER A 113 1.87 -0.94 3.06
CA SER A 113 1.49 -2.16 2.34
C SER A 113 0.05 -2.57 2.65
N PHE A 114 -0.57 -3.31 1.72
CA PHE A 114 -1.87 -3.94 1.93
C PHE A 114 -1.88 -4.90 3.13
N LYS A 115 -0.75 -5.54 3.43
CA LYS A 115 -0.62 -6.40 4.62
C LYS A 115 -0.78 -5.61 5.92
N LYS A 116 -0.18 -4.41 6.02
CA LYS A 116 -0.34 -3.53 7.19
C LYS A 116 -1.76 -3.00 7.29
N LEU A 117 -2.35 -2.60 6.17
CA LEU A 117 -3.75 -2.16 6.11
C LEU A 117 -4.71 -3.26 6.59
N ALA A 118 -4.59 -4.48 6.04
CA ALA A 118 -5.44 -5.61 6.40
C ALA A 118 -5.38 -5.93 7.89
N LYS A 119 -4.16 -6.00 8.45
CA LYS A 119 -3.97 -6.21 9.89
C LYS A 119 -4.64 -5.13 10.72
N PHE A 120 -4.42 -3.86 10.37
CA PHE A 120 -5.03 -2.73 11.06
C PHE A 120 -6.57 -2.83 11.05
N ILE A 121 -7.19 -3.12 9.91
CA ILE A 121 -8.64 -3.25 9.81
C ILE A 121 -9.17 -4.40 10.67
N ILE A 122 -8.52 -5.57 10.61
CA ILE A 122 -8.97 -6.77 11.30
C ILE A 122 -8.79 -6.65 12.81
N GLU A 123 -7.62 -6.20 13.26
CA GLU A 123 -7.30 -6.13 14.70
C GLU A 123 -8.15 -5.06 15.42
N ASN A 124 -8.59 -4.02 14.69
CA ASN A 124 -9.52 -2.99 15.20
C ASN A 124 -11.00 -3.32 14.93
N SER A 125 -11.34 -4.53 14.45
CA SER A 125 -12.72 -4.92 14.20
C SER A 125 -13.37 -5.58 15.42
N ASP A 126 -14.49 -5.04 15.89
CA ASP A 126 -15.29 -5.66 16.95
C ASP A 126 -15.72 -7.09 16.60
N LEU A 127 -16.06 -7.33 15.33
CA LEU A 127 -16.45 -8.65 14.85
C LEU A 127 -15.32 -9.67 15.03
N PHE A 128 -14.09 -9.27 14.74
CA PHE A 128 -12.90 -10.10 14.95
C PHE A 128 -12.69 -10.37 16.44
N GLN A 129 -12.73 -9.33 17.27
CA GLN A 129 -12.55 -9.45 18.72
C GLN A 129 -13.61 -10.34 19.39
N GLN A 130 -14.85 -10.29 18.92
CA GLN A 130 -15.94 -11.14 19.41
C GLN A 130 -15.78 -12.60 18.94
N THR A 131 -15.51 -12.81 17.65
CA THR A 131 -15.39 -14.15 17.07
C THR A 131 -14.21 -14.93 17.66
N PHE A 132 -13.09 -14.25 17.90
CA PHE A 132 -11.89 -14.87 18.45
C PHE A 132 -11.70 -14.62 19.94
N LYS A 133 -12.78 -14.24 20.67
CA LYS A 133 -12.72 -13.97 22.13
C LYS A 133 -12.14 -15.15 22.92
N SER A 134 -12.46 -16.38 22.54
CA SER A 134 -11.94 -17.60 23.19
C SER A 134 -10.47 -17.89 22.88
N TYR A 135 -9.90 -17.20 21.88
CA TYR A 135 -8.51 -17.31 21.45
C TYR A 135 -7.64 -16.15 21.95
N LYS A 136 -8.13 -15.32 22.89
CA LYS A 136 -7.43 -14.11 23.38
C LYS A 136 -5.98 -14.33 23.84
N ASN A 137 -5.66 -15.52 24.33
CA ASN A 137 -4.32 -15.86 24.82
C ASN A 137 -3.43 -16.56 23.76
N LEU A 138 -3.94 -16.75 22.55
CA LEU A 138 -3.21 -17.38 21.45
C LEU A 138 -2.88 -16.32 20.39
N PRO A 139 -1.60 -16.13 20.03
CA PRO A 139 -1.23 -15.17 19.00
C PRO A 139 -1.83 -15.61 17.65
N MET A 140 -2.71 -14.76 17.10
CA MET A 140 -3.29 -14.96 15.78
C MET A 140 -2.37 -14.37 14.70
N HIS A 141 -2.03 -15.19 13.73
CA HIS A 141 -1.32 -14.80 12.52
C HIS A 141 -2.33 -14.43 11.43
N HIS A 142 -2.07 -13.31 10.76
CA HIS A 142 -2.81 -12.86 9.59
C HIS A 142 -1.95 -13.03 8.33
N VAL A 143 -2.27 -14.05 7.54
CA VAL A 143 -1.69 -14.26 6.21
C VAL A 143 -2.56 -13.53 5.21
N VAL A 144 -1.99 -12.57 4.50
CA VAL A 144 -2.73 -11.67 3.59
C VAL A 144 -2.31 -11.98 2.16
N ASP A 145 -3.26 -12.47 1.37
CA ASP A 145 -3.16 -12.57 -0.08
C ASP A 145 -3.80 -11.33 -0.72
N VAL A 146 -3.17 -10.77 -1.75
CA VAL A 146 -3.60 -9.52 -2.37
C VAL A 146 -3.79 -9.74 -3.86
N LYS A 147 -4.98 -9.45 -4.36
CA LYS A 147 -5.33 -9.57 -5.78
C LYS A 147 -5.89 -8.28 -6.32
N SER A 148 -5.34 -7.83 -7.45
CA SER A 148 -5.95 -6.77 -8.25
C SER A 148 -7.26 -7.28 -8.83
N ILE A 149 -8.31 -6.49 -8.72
CA ILE A 149 -9.61 -6.67 -9.38
C ILE A 149 -9.88 -5.41 -10.22
N ASP A 150 -10.81 -5.48 -11.18
CA ASP A 150 -11.02 -4.44 -12.22
C ASP A 150 -10.86 -2.99 -11.74
N ASP A 151 -11.54 -2.64 -10.64
CA ASP A 151 -11.59 -1.29 -10.08
C ASP A 151 -10.91 -1.17 -8.72
N GLY A 152 -10.06 -2.11 -8.31
CA GLY A 152 -9.52 -2.07 -6.96
C GLY A 152 -8.69 -3.26 -6.51
N MET A 153 -8.79 -3.55 -5.21
CA MET A 153 -8.02 -4.61 -4.56
C MET A 153 -8.93 -5.51 -3.73
N LEU A 154 -8.72 -6.81 -3.84
CA LEU A 154 -9.28 -7.82 -2.97
C LEU A 154 -8.16 -8.38 -2.11
N LEU A 155 -8.27 -8.19 -0.79
CA LEU A 155 -7.36 -8.74 0.19
C LEU A 155 -8.06 -9.93 0.85
N THR A 156 -7.43 -11.10 0.84
CA THR A 156 -7.91 -12.28 1.54
C THR A 156 -7.04 -12.48 2.77
N VAL A 157 -7.63 -12.29 3.95
CA VAL A 157 -6.96 -12.46 5.24
C VAL A 157 -7.30 -13.83 5.79
N THR A 158 -6.31 -14.70 5.87
CA THR A 158 -6.42 -15.98 6.56
C THR A 158 -5.98 -15.81 8.00
N HIS A 159 -6.88 -16.12 8.93
CA HIS A 159 -6.62 -16.11 10.37
C HIS A 159 -6.12 -17.49 10.78
N ALA A 160 -4.89 -17.57 11.25
CA ALA A 160 -4.25 -18.82 11.61
C ALA A 160 -3.57 -18.70 12.96
N HIS A 161 -3.45 -19.79 13.69
CA HIS A 161 -2.62 -19.86 14.90
C HIS A 161 -1.41 -20.74 14.62
N GLN A 162 -0.30 -20.43 15.25
CA GLN A 162 0.88 -21.26 15.19
C GLN A 162 0.69 -22.49 16.08
N THR A 163 0.91 -23.68 15.51
CA THR A 163 0.82 -24.95 16.24
C THR A 163 2.20 -25.56 16.49
N SER A 164 3.18 -25.23 15.65
CA SER A 164 4.57 -25.61 15.81
C SER A 164 5.47 -24.53 15.22
N LYS A 165 6.80 -24.64 15.36
CA LYS A 165 7.75 -23.65 14.80
C LYS A 165 7.59 -23.44 13.29
N ILE A 166 7.09 -24.45 12.59
CA ILE A 166 7.00 -24.48 11.13
C ILE A 166 5.56 -24.58 10.61
N GLU A 167 4.54 -24.70 11.48
CA GLU A 167 3.16 -24.89 11.05
C GLU A 167 2.23 -23.85 11.65
N ILE A 168 1.36 -23.34 10.79
CA ILE A 168 0.20 -22.55 11.17
C ILE A 168 -1.06 -23.27 10.71
N VAL A 169 -2.07 -23.30 11.56
CA VAL A 169 -3.36 -23.89 11.23
C VAL A 169 -4.37 -22.79 11.05
N CYS A 170 -4.97 -22.76 9.85
CA CYS A 170 -5.93 -21.76 9.39
C CYS A 170 -7.30 -22.06 9.96
N HIS A 171 -7.92 -21.08 10.62
CA HIS A 171 -9.21 -21.21 11.27
C HIS A 171 -10.32 -20.49 10.56
N ALA A 172 -10.01 -19.37 9.91
CA ALA A 172 -11.02 -18.56 9.26
C ALA A 172 -10.42 -17.73 8.13
N VAL A 173 -11.31 -17.23 7.29
CA VAL A 173 -10.98 -16.29 6.23
C VAL A 173 -11.91 -15.09 6.32
N THR A 174 -11.32 -13.90 6.14
CA THR A 174 -12.05 -12.65 5.92
C THR A 174 -11.55 -12.01 4.64
N THR A 175 -12.44 -11.41 3.87
CA THR A 175 -12.06 -10.65 2.68
C THR A 175 -12.28 -9.16 2.91
N ILE A 176 -11.38 -8.35 2.36
CA ILE A 176 -11.45 -6.90 2.36
C ILE A 176 -11.44 -6.45 0.91
N LYS A 177 -12.48 -5.74 0.48
CA LYS A 177 -12.56 -5.12 -0.84
C LYS A 177 -12.32 -3.62 -0.71
N LEU A 178 -11.50 -3.11 -1.61
CA LEU A 178 -11.18 -1.69 -1.73
C LEU A 178 -11.43 -1.27 -3.16
N LYS A 179 -12.06 -0.11 -3.37
CA LYS A 179 -12.21 0.50 -4.69
C LYS A 179 -11.16 1.57 -4.88
N ARG A 180 -10.44 1.53 -6.00
CA ARG A 180 -9.43 2.51 -6.37
C ARG A 180 -10.10 3.78 -6.89
N VAL A 181 -9.63 4.94 -6.42
CA VAL A 181 -10.20 6.25 -6.78
C VAL A 181 -9.18 7.28 -7.23
N ALA A 182 -7.92 7.15 -6.82
CA ALA A 182 -6.88 8.11 -7.15
C ALA A 182 -5.50 7.43 -7.22
N GLY A 183 -4.86 7.48 -8.39
CA GLY A 183 -3.62 6.75 -8.63
C GLY A 183 -3.79 5.25 -8.45
N HIS A 184 -2.66 4.56 -8.24
CA HIS A 184 -2.63 3.19 -7.74
C HIS A 184 -2.50 3.11 -6.21
N ILE A 185 -2.65 4.25 -5.52
CA ILE A 185 -2.40 4.37 -4.08
C ILE A 185 -3.64 4.75 -3.26
N GLY A 186 -4.63 5.41 -3.85
CA GLY A 186 -5.81 5.94 -3.17
C GLY A 186 -7.04 5.05 -3.35
N TYR A 187 -7.62 4.66 -2.22
CA TYR A 187 -8.74 3.72 -2.13
C TYR A 187 -9.90 4.28 -1.29
N ASN A 188 -11.12 3.85 -1.59
CA ASN A 188 -12.32 4.11 -0.82
C ASN A 188 -13.22 2.87 -0.76
N ASN A 189 -14.43 3.04 -0.20
CA ASN A 189 -15.47 2.00 -0.12
C ASN A 189 -14.91 0.71 0.48
N LEU A 190 -14.33 0.84 1.67
CA LEU A 190 -13.82 -0.28 2.44
C LEU A 190 -14.98 -1.23 2.79
N GLN A 191 -14.96 -2.44 2.24
CA GLN A 191 -15.94 -3.48 2.55
C GLN A 191 -15.24 -4.69 3.15
N VAL A 192 -15.61 -5.05 4.37
CA VAL A 192 -15.10 -6.23 5.08
C VAL A 192 -16.20 -7.28 5.09
N SER A 193 -15.91 -8.49 4.60
CA SER A 193 -16.87 -9.60 4.66
C SER A 193 -17.04 -10.11 6.09
N PRO A 194 -18.13 -10.83 6.39
CA PRO A 194 -18.20 -11.65 7.59
C PRO A 194 -17.02 -12.63 7.67
N ILE A 195 -16.66 -13.02 8.89
CA ILE A 195 -15.62 -14.01 9.15
C ILE A 195 -16.18 -15.39 8.79
N THR A 196 -15.51 -16.08 7.86
CA THR A 196 -15.90 -17.42 7.44
C THR A 196 -15.03 -18.44 8.15
N MET A 197 -15.61 -19.22 9.07
CA MET A 197 -14.90 -20.28 9.78
C MET A 197 -14.59 -21.45 8.84
N LEU A 198 -13.35 -21.93 8.88
CA LEU A 198 -12.88 -23.11 8.18
C LEU A 198 -13.11 -24.33 9.08
N THR A 199 -14.03 -25.20 8.68
CA THR A 199 -14.38 -26.43 9.42
C THR A 199 -14.03 -27.68 8.61
N GLY A 200 -13.80 -28.80 9.30
CA GLY A 200 -13.51 -30.10 8.67
C GLY A 200 -12.37 -30.02 7.65
N GLY A 201 -12.59 -30.55 6.45
CA GLY A 201 -11.61 -30.57 5.35
C GLY A 201 -11.26 -29.20 4.75
N ALA A 202 -11.96 -28.13 5.12
CA ALA A 202 -11.59 -26.77 4.72
C ALA A 202 -10.50 -26.17 5.61
N ARG A 203 -10.24 -26.76 6.80
CA ARG A 203 -9.15 -26.37 7.69
C ARG A 203 -7.82 -26.79 7.06
N ARG A 204 -6.91 -25.83 6.88
CA ARG A 204 -5.62 -26.07 6.22
C ARG A 204 -4.48 -25.80 7.19
N THR A 205 -3.48 -26.67 7.17
CA THR A 205 -2.17 -26.40 7.75
C THR A 205 -1.29 -25.80 6.66
N LEU A 206 -0.70 -24.65 6.93
CA LEU A 206 0.33 -24.06 6.08
C LEU A 206 1.66 -24.20 6.78
N LEU A 207 2.71 -24.46 6.00
CA LEU A 207 4.07 -24.37 6.50
C LEU A 207 4.48 -22.89 6.53
N LEU A 208 4.96 -22.42 7.68
CA LEU A 208 5.74 -21.19 7.78
C LEU A 208 7.00 -21.43 6.96
N GLY A 209 6.99 -20.94 5.71
CA GLY A 209 8.16 -21.00 4.85
C GLY A 209 9.37 -20.47 5.59
N GLY A 210 10.40 -21.31 5.72
CA GLY A 210 11.72 -20.85 6.12
C GLY A 210 12.13 -19.73 5.18
N ALA A 211 12.55 -18.61 5.74
CA ALA A 211 13.29 -17.63 4.98
C ALA A 211 14.46 -18.36 4.29
N GLN A 212 14.48 -18.32 2.96
CA GLN A 212 15.75 -18.23 2.25
C GLN A 212 16.23 -16.79 2.37
#